data_AF-A0A251PL74-F1
#
_entry.id   AF-A0A251PL74-F1
#
_cell.length_a   1.000
_cell.length_b   1.000
_cell.length_c   1.000
_cell.angle_alpha   90.00
_cell.angle_beta   90.00
_cell.angle_gamma   90.00
#
_symmetry.space_group_name_H-M   'P 1'
#
loop_
_entity.id
_entity.type
_entity.pdbx_description
1 polymer ?
#
loop_
_entity_poly.entity_id
_entity_poly.type
_entity_poly.pdbx_seq_one_letter_code
_entity_poly.pdbx_strand_id
1 'polypeptide(L)'
;MMIANTKPAFGGYGYGYGYGGCQEFITTTRHDKLGRKRKLNNPDLLQELGQNRRNIHNEKTTMVCGSCYLPKDNPNKPLGEDAHFMCQDSQIIGVADGVGGWAKIGVDAGEYARGLMNNAKKMAAANTTATVDPRKVLSQAYANNAGLQGSSTACILSLDKERGVLHAVNVGDSGFMVFRDSKCWFKSPPQQRMFNCPYQLGNHVGGDCPEAALEFVVEAIVPGDIIVLGTDGLLDNIFASEIEDVLVAYRGSGRDCDELASAIANLALFNSMDKYSVSPFQMEAEKAGLKHAGGKIDDITVVVAQIVASSTSFTTPASLGFGFEQTNTKRKRED
;
A
#
# COMPACT_ATOMS: atom_id res chain seq x y z
N MET A 1 -8.17 -34.02 44.22
CA MET A 1 -7.61 -33.49 45.48
C MET A 1 -7.22 -32.05 45.19
N MET A 2 -8.02 -31.09 45.64
CA MET A 2 -7.78 -29.66 45.47
C MET A 2 -6.66 -29.21 46.40
N ILE A 3 -5.72 -28.40 45.90
CA ILE A 3 -4.98 -27.45 46.73
C ILE A 3 -4.83 -26.14 45.93
N ALA A 4 -5.37 -25.08 46.52
CA ALA A 4 -5.28 -23.69 46.10
C ALA A 4 -4.15 -22.95 46.85
N ASN A 5 -3.94 -21.68 46.48
CA ASN A 5 -3.11 -20.64 47.12
C ASN A 5 -1.63 -20.60 46.68
N THR A 6 -0.99 -19.47 46.39
CA THR A 6 -1.28 -18.04 46.64
C THR A 6 -0.33 -17.18 45.78
N LYS A 7 -0.77 -15.98 45.37
CA LYS A 7 0.08 -14.92 44.76
C LYS A 7 1.10 -14.36 45.77
N PRO A 8 2.17 -13.72 45.28
CA PRO A 8 2.64 -12.47 45.88
C PRO A 8 2.54 -11.30 44.90
N ALA A 9 2.18 -10.15 45.46
CA ALA A 9 2.25 -8.85 44.81
C ALA A 9 3.67 -8.29 44.90
N PHE A 10 4.18 -7.73 43.82
CA PHE A 10 5.27 -6.76 43.85
C PHE A 10 4.93 -5.61 42.92
N GLY A 11 4.85 -4.41 43.50
CA GLY A 11 4.78 -3.15 42.78
C GLY A 11 6.16 -2.76 42.26
N GLY A 12 6.18 -2.21 41.05
CA GLY A 12 7.36 -1.65 40.43
C GLY A 12 6.92 -0.62 39.39
N TYR A 13 7.34 0.62 39.59
CA TYR A 13 7.10 1.79 38.76
C TYR A 13 7.69 1.59 37.35
N GLY A 14 6.97 2.03 36.31
CA GLY A 14 7.48 2.00 34.93
C GLY A 14 6.61 2.77 33.94
N TYR A 15 6.98 4.04 33.71
CA TYR A 15 6.73 4.92 32.57
C TYR A 15 5.61 4.56 31.58
N GLY A 16 4.47 5.26 31.69
CA GLY A 16 3.44 5.30 30.66
C GLY A 16 3.85 6.20 29.50
N TYR A 17 4.04 5.61 28.32
CA TYR A 17 3.97 6.34 27.06
C TYR A 17 2.50 6.55 26.71
N GLY A 18 2.05 7.81 26.78
CA GLY A 18 0.71 8.20 26.41
C GLY A 18 0.52 8.10 24.90
N TYR A 19 -0.33 7.17 24.46
CA TYR A 19 -0.96 7.24 23.16
C TYR A 19 -1.95 8.42 23.18
N GLY A 20 -1.49 9.57 22.68
CA GLY A 20 -2.34 10.70 22.35
C GLY A 20 -3.25 10.31 21.19
N GLY A 21 -4.56 10.30 21.45
CA GLY A 21 -5.58 9.85 20.50
C GLY A 21 -5.69 10.71 19.25
N CYS A 22 -5.74 10.04 18.10
CA CYS A 22 -6.42 10.50 16.90
C CYS A 22 -7.54 9.49 16.64
N GLN A 23 -8.75 9.79 17.10
CA GLN A 23 -9.93 8.96 16.87
C GLN A 23 -10.84 9.66 15.86
N GLU A 24 -11.32 8.86 14.89
CA GLU A 24 -12.22 9.15 13.77
C GLU A 24 -11.56 9.57 12.44
N PHE A 25 -11.10 8.64 11.59
CA PHE A 25 -11.11 8.78 10.10
C PHE A 25 -10.96 7.43 9.35
N ILE A 26 -11.20 6.27 9.99
CA ILE A 26 -11.06 4.95 9.34
C ILE A 26 -12.33 4.16 9.63
N THR A 27 -13.11 3.83 8.60
CA THR A 27 -14.24 2.91 8.74
C THR A 27 -13.78 1.49 8.45
N THR A 28 -13.56 0.71 9.50
CA THR A 28 -13.66 -0.75 9.44
C THR A 28 -15.09 -1.11 9.78
N THR A 29 -15.83 -1.75 8.86
CA THR A 29 -17.27 -1.95 9.03
C THR A 29 -17.56 -3.04 10.08
N ARG A 30 -17.75 -2.66 11.35
CA ARG A 30 -18.63 -3.35 12.34
C ARG A 30 -19.35 -2.31 13.20
N HIS A 31 -20.67 -2.45 13.29
CA HIS A 31 -21.61 -1.56 14.00
C HIS A 31 -21.29 -1.41 15.50
N ASP A 32 -21.09 -0.17 16.00
CA ASP A 32 -21.81 0.36 17.19
C ASP A 32 -21.49 1.84 17.54
N LYS A 33 -22.34 2.41 18.41
CA LYS A 33 -22.78 3.82 18.54
C LYS A 33 -21.91 4.81 19.35
N LEU A 34 -21.85 6.03 18.79
CA LEU A 34 -21.95 7.40 19.35
C LEU A 34 -21.32 7.77 20.72
N GLY A 35 -20.32 8.64 20.69
CA GLY A 35 -19.82 9.46 21.82
C GLY A 35 -19.91 10.97 21.53
N ARG A 36 -20.35 11.75 22.53
CA ARG A 36 -20.63 13.21 22.47
C ARG A 36 -19.41 14.07 22.11
N LYS A 37 -19.49 14.85 21.02
CA LYS A 37 -18.52 15.91 20.67
C LYS A 37 -18.87 17.26 21.32
N ARG A 38 -17.86 17.94 21.88
CA ARG A 38 -17.92 19.33 22.35
C ARG A 38 -18.03 20.27 21.14
N LYS A 39 -19.02 21.16 21.13
CA LYS A 39 -19.23 22.18 20.09
C LYS A 39 -18.27 23.37 20.30
N LEU A 40 -17.41 23.66 19.32
CA LEU A 40 -16.85 25.00 19.15
C LEU A 40 -17.89 25.86 18.42
N ASN A 41 -18.38 26.91 19.08
CA ASN A 41 -19.38 27.83 18.51
C ASN A 41 -18.69 29.11 17.99
N ASN A 42 -17.92 29.01 16.90
CA ASN A 42 -17.55 30.19 16.12
C ASN A 42 -17.92 29.95 14.63
N PRO A 43 -19.00 30.56 14.13
CA PRO A 43 -19.55 30.28 12.80
C PRO A 43 -18.59 30.67 11.66
N ASP A 44 -17.77 31.70 11.83
CA ASP A 44 -16.82 32.15 10.79
C ASP A 44 -15.65 31.17 10.64
N LEU A 45 -15.13 30.68 11.76
CA LEU A 45 -14.10 29.62 11.79
C LEU A 45 -14.64 28.29 11.24
N LEU A 46 -15.89 27.94 11.51
CA LEU A 46 -16.53 26.74 10.93
C LEU A 46 -16.75 26.88 9.43
N GLN A 47 -17.01 28.10 8.95
CA GLN A 47 -17.20 28.40 7.54
C GLN A 47 -15.87 28.38 6.78
N GLU A 48 -14.81 29.00 7.33
CA GLU A 48 -13.44 28.92 6.79
C GLU A 48 -12.89 27.49 6.80
N LEU A 49 -13.02 26.75 7.91
CA LEU A 49 -12.63 25.34 7.97
C LEU A 49 -13.45 24.48 6.99
N GLY A 50 -14.73 24.81 6.82
CA GLY A 50 -15.63 24.14 5.88
C GLY A 50 -15.38 24.50 4.41
N GLN A 51 -14.85 25.69 4.11
CA GLN A 51 -14.45 26.12 2.77
C GLN A 51 -13.05 25.59 2.42
N ASN A 52 -12.10 25.62 3.35
CA ASN A 52 -10.79 24.99 3.16
C ASN A 52 -10.90 23.46 3.01
N ARG A 53 -11.76 22.79 3.78
CA ARG A 53 -12.07 21.36 3.57
C ARG A 53 -12.67 21.08 2.19
N ARG A 54 -13.55 21.96 1.70
CA ARG A 54 -14.16 21.83 0.35
C ARG A 54 -13.15 22.10 -0.76
N ASN A 55 -12.20 23.01 -0.56
CA ASN A 55 -11.16 23.31 -1.55
C ASN A 55 -10.09 22.20 -1.62
N ILE A 56 -9.72 21.58 -0.50
CA ILE A 56 -8.80 20.41 -0.48
C ILE A 56 -9.42 19.19 -1.19
N HIS A 57 -10.74 19.03 -1.13
CA HIS A 57 -11.47 17.96 -1.83
C HIS A 57 -11.70 18.21 -3.34
N ASN A 58 -11.23 19.32 -3.90
CA ASN A 58 -11.49 19.70 -5.29
C ASN A 58 -10.28 19.55 -6.21
N GLU A 59 -9.08 19.29 -5.67
CA GLU A 59 -7.93 18.95 -6.48
C GLU A 59 -7.94 17.46 -6.79
N LYS A 60 -8.09 17.12 -8.08
CA LYS A 60 -7.95 15.74 -8.53
C LYS A 60 -6.56 15.24 -8.17
N THR A 61 -6.48 14.00 -7.71
CA THR A 61 -5.22 13.39 -7.27
C THR A 61 -4.84 12.21 -8.14
N THR A 62 -3.55 12.02 -8.39
CA THR A 62 -3.00 10.83 -9.06
C THR A 62 -1.85 10.24 -8.26
N MET A 63 -1.71 8.92 -8.29
CA MET A 63 -0.53 8.18 -7.86
C MET A 63 0.52 8.24 -8.96
N VAL A 64 1.75 8.63 -8.65
CA VAL A 64 2.93 8.33 -9.47
C VAL A 64 3.63 7.17 -8.78
N CYS A 65 3.84 6.07 -9.49
CA CYS A 65 4.27 4.83 -8.88
C CYS A 65 5.70 4.46 -9.28
N GLY A 66 6.39 3.73 -8.41
CA GLY A 66 7.65 3.05 -8.67
C GLY A 66 7.73 1.78 -7.83
N SER A 67 8.64 0.87 -8.17
CA SER A 67 8.71 -0.44 -7.52
C SER A 67 10.11 -1.01 -7.48
N CYS A 68 10.37 -1.86 -6.49
CA CYS A 68 11.57 -2.67 -6.40
C CYS A 68 11.18 -4.09 -5.98
N TYR A 69 11.77 -5.08 -6.64
CA TYR A 69 11.62 -6.48 -6.29
C TYR A 69 13.00 -7.12 -6.14
N LEU A 70 13.26 -7.68 -4.97
CA LEU A 70 14.50 -8.38 -4.62
C LEU A 70 14.13 -9.84 -4.31
N PRO A 71 14.28 -10.77 -5.27
CA PRO A 71 14.02 -12.18 -5.01
C PRO A 71 15.05 -12.73 -4.03
N LYS A 72 14.59 -13.64 -3.18
CA LYS A 72 15.43 -14.47 -2.32
C LYS A 72 16.35 -15.32 -3.18
N ASP A 73 17.62 -15.39 -2.80
CA ASP A 73 18.60 -16.22 -3.49
C ASP A 73 18.21 -17.70 -3.41
N ASN A 74 17.75 -18.23 -4.53
CA ASN A 74 17.37 -19.63 -4.69
C ASN A 74 17.63 -20.08 -6.13
N PRO A 75 18.66 -20.90 -6.38
CA PRO A 75 18.99 -21.37 -7.73
C PRO A 75 17.86 -22.15 -8.43
N ASN A 76 16.96 -22.76 -7.66
CA ASN A 76 15.82 -23.50 -8.20
C ASN A 76 14.61 -22.60 -8.51
N LYS A 77 14.60 -21.36 -8.00
CA LYS A 77 13.53 -20.38 -8.17
C LYS A 77 14.12 -18.99 -8.44
N PRO A 78 14.84 -18.80 -9.57
CA PRO A 78 15.56 -17.55 -9.82
C PRO A 78 14.65 -16.32 -10.00
N LEU A 79 13.34 -16.54 -10.18
CA LEU A 79 12.33 -15.47 -10.28
C LEU A 79 11.70 -15.11 -8.93
N GLY A 80 12.05 -15.84 -7.85
CA GLY A 80 11.36 -15.81 -6.55
C GLY A 80 9.86 -16.11 -6.64
N GLU A 81 9.16 -15.88 -5.54
CA GLU A 81 7.75 -16.27 -5.35
C GLU A 81 6.80 -15.09 -5.22
N ASP A 82 7.33 -13.87 -5.09
CA ASP A 82 6.56 -12.64 -5.12
C ASP A 82 6.18 -12.19 -6.54
N ALA A 83 5.14 -11.35 -6.62
CA ALA A 83 4.76 -10.62 -7.82
C ALA A 83 4.09 -9.27 -7.48
N HIS A 84 4.11 -8.34 -8.42
CA HIS A 84 3.38 -7.08 -8.32
C HIS A 84 2.86 -6.60 -9.67
N PHE A 85 1.96 -5.63 -9.64
CA PHE A 85 1.60 -4.86 -10.82
C PHE A 85 1.34 -3.40 -10.48
N MET A 86 1.52 -2.54 -11.48
CA MET A 86 1.12 -1.15 -11.46
C MET A 86 0.34 -0.85 -12.73
N CYS A 87 -0.78 -0.13 -12.59
CA CYS A 87 -1.59 0.36 -13.70
C CYS A 87 -1.88 1.84 -13.48
N GLN A 88 -1.01 2.67 -14.04
CA GLN A 88 -1.04 4.13 -13.89
C GLN A 88 -2.35 4.72 -14.41
N ASP A 89 -2.80 4.35 -15.60
CA ASP A 89 -4.02 4.94 -16.19
C ASP A 89 -5.27 4.69 -15.35
N SER A 90 -5.33 3.51 -14.72
CA SER A 90 -6.43 3.06 -13.89
C SER A 90 -6.21 3.32 -12.40
N GLN A 91 -5.08 3.93 -12.02
CA GLN A 91 -4.75 4.33 -10.66
C GLN A 91 -4.91 3.17 -9.67
N ILE A 92 -4.30 2.03 -10.00
CA ILE A 92 -4.38 0.80 -9.20
C ILE A 92 -3.05 0.05 -9.20
N ILE A 93 -2.66 -0.43 -8.03
CA ILE A 93 -1.41 -1.15 -7.77
C ILE A 93 -1.71 -2.41 -6.95
N GLY A 94 -0.85 -3.41 -7.02
CA GLY A 94 -1.02 -4.61 -6.20
C GLY A 94 0.25 -5.43 -6.06
N VAL A 95 0.30 -6.21 -4.98
CA VAL A 95 1.36 -7.18 -4.67
C VAL A 95 0.73 -8.53 -4.29
N ALA A 96 1.49 -9.60 -4.50
CA ALA A 96 1.18 -10.95 -4.04
C ALA A 96 2.48 -11.65 -3.65
N ASP A 97 2.43 -12.43 -2.58
CA ASP A 97 3.51 -13.33 -2.15
C ASP A 97 3.02 -14.77 -2.28
N GLY A 98 3.71 -15.55 -3.11
CA GLY A 98 3.49 -16.96 -3.32
C GLY A 98 3.96 -17.80 -2.12
N VAL A 99 3.04 -18.57 -1.53
CA VAL A 99 3.32 -19.31 -0.29
C VAL A 99 4.33 -20.43 -0.52
N GLY A 100 5.57 -20.26 -0.03
CA GLY A 100 6.69 -21.17 -0.29
C GLY A 100 6.51 -22.63 0.15
N GLY A 101 5.47 -22.95 0.94
CA GLY A 101 5.14 -24.33 1.35
C GLY A 101 4.90 -25.30 0.18
N TRP A 102 4.45 -24.79 -0.97
CA TRP A 102 4.20 -25.56 -2.20
C TRP A 102 5.46 -26.21 -2.78
N ALA A 103 6.64 -25.67 -2.49
CA ALA A 103 7.92 -26.23 -2.92
C ALA A 103 8.10 -27.70 -2.50
N LYS A 104 7.51 -28.10 -1.37
CA LYS A 104 7.61 -29.47 -0.81
C LYS A 104 6.99 -30.54 -1.71
N ILE A 105 6.08 -30.14 -2.61
CA ILE A 105 5.43 -31.03 -3.57
C ILE A 105 5.75 -30.63 -5.02
N GLY A 106 6.81 -29.83 -5.23
CA GLY A 106 7.30 -29.46 -6.55
C GLY A 106 6.46 -28.41 -7.28
N VAL A 107 5.62 -27.65 -6.57
CA VAL A 107 4.82 -26.55 -7.16
C VAL A 107 5.52 -25.22 -6.89
N ASP A 108 5.65 -24.39 -7.93
CA ASP A 108 6.16 -23.02 -7.83
C ASP A 108 5.01 -22.06 -7.47
N ALA A 109 4.99 -21.57 -6.22
CA ALA A 109 3.96 -20.62 -5.79
C ALA A 109 4.12 -19.25 -6.46
N GLY A 110 5.31 -18.94 -6.96
CA GLY A 110 5.55 -17.76 -7.77
C GLY A 110 4.77 -17.77 -9.08
N GLU A 111 4.52 -18.93 -9.69
CA GLU A 111 3.66 -19.00 -10.88
C GLU A 111 2.24 -18.56 -10.55
N TYR A 112 1.72 -18.99 -9.39
CA TYR A 112 0.42 -18.57 -8.91
C TYR A 112 0.35 -17.06 -8.68
N ALA A 113 1.32 -16.48 -7.94
CA ALA A 113 1.39 -15.06 -7.62
C ALA A 113 1.51 -14.20 -8.88
N ARG A 114 2.42 -14.56 -9.81
CA ARG A 114 2.59 -13.88 -11.10
C ARG A 114 1.32 -13.98 -11.95
N GLY A 115 0.68 -15.15 -12.01
CA GLY A 115 -0.60 -15.33 -12.70
C GLY A 115 -1.69 -14.41 -12.16
N LEU A 116 -1.81 -14.34 -10.83
CA LEU A 116 -2.79 -13.50 -10.15
C LEU A 116 -2.56 -12.01 -10.46
N MET A 117 -1.34 -11.50 -10.30
CA MET A 117 -1.01 -10.09 -10.56
C MET A 117 -1.12 -9.72 -12.05
N ASN A 118 -0.76 -10.62 -12.97
CA ASN A 118 -0.96 -10.41 -14.40
C ASN A 118 -2.44 -10.33 -14.79
N ASN A 119 -3.27 -11.20 -14.21
CA ASN A 119 -4.72 -11.15 -14.44
C ASN A 119 -5.33 -9.90 -13.83
N ALA A 120 -4.89 -9.48 -12.63
CA ALA A 120 -5.33 -8.23 -12.00
C ALA A 120 -4.98 -7.01 -12.88
N LYS A 121 -3.77 -6.95 -13.42
CA LYS A 121 -3.35 -5.88 -14.35
C LYS A 121 -4.22 -5.82 -15.60
N LYS A 122 -4.55 -6.97 -16.21
CA LYS A 122 -5.44 -7.04 -17.38
C LYS A 122 -6.85 -6.53 -17.04
N MET A 123 -7.40 -6.93 -15.89
CA MET A 123 -8.71 -6.48 -15.44
C MET A 123 -8.74 -4.97 -15.15
N ALA A 124 -7.70 -4.45 -14.52
CA ALA A 124 -7.53 -3.02 -14.30
C ALA A 124 -7.48 -2.24 -15.62
N ALA A 125 -6.64 -2.65 -16.56
CA ALA A 125 -6.48 -1.96 -17.85
C ALA A 125 -7.74 -2.01 -18.74
N ALA A 126 -8.57 -3.04 -18.60
CA ALA A 126 -9.84 -3.16 -19.31
C ALA A 126 -10.97 -2.35 -18.67
N ASN A 127 -10.76 -1.77 -17.48
CA ASN A 127 -11.79 -1.04 -16.77
C ASN A 127 -12.08 0.32 -17.42
N THR A 128 -13.35 0.59 -17.70
CA THR A 128 -13.81 1.83 -18.35
C THR A 128 -14.42 2.84 -17.37
N THR A 129 -14.57 2.48 -16.09
CA THR A 129 -15.13 3.36 -15.07
C THR A 129 -14.08 4.34 -14.53
N ALA A 130 -14.54 5.46 -13.97
CA ALA A 130 -13.66 6.49 -13.43
C ALA A 130 -12.78 6.01 -12.26
N THR A 131 -13.30 5.07 -11.47
CA THR A 131 -12.63 4.43 -10.33
C THR A 131 -12.73 2.91 -10.47
N VAL A 132 -11.63 2.20 -10.23
CA VAL A 132 -11.57 0.73 -10.28
C VAL A 132 -11.92 0.17 -8.91
N ASP A 133 -12.81 -0.83 -8.87
CA ASP A 133 -13.09 -1.57 -7.64
C ASP A 133 -12.00 -2.65 -7.43
N PRO A 134 -11.13 -2.52 -6.41
CA PRO A 134 -10.06 -3.49 -6.18
C PRO A 134 -10.59 -4.87 -5.75
N ARG A 135 -11.75 -4.96 -5.08
CA ARG A 135 -12.40 -6.24 -4.72
C ARG A 135 -12.84 -6.99 -5.98
N LYS A 136 -13.41 -6.27 -6.95
CA LYS A 136 -13.79 -6.84 -8.25
C LYS A 136 -12.57 -7.31 -9.04
N VAL A 137 -11.51 -6.51 -9.08
CA VAL A 137 -10.24 -6.88 -9.72
C VAL A 137 -9.67 -8.15 -9.09
N LEU A 138 -9.63 -8.24 -7.76
CA LEU A 138 -9.17 -9.43 -7.05
C LEU A 138 -10.00 -10.68 -7.41
N SER A 139 -11.33 -10.58 -7.35
CA SER A 139 -12.23 -11.70 -7.67
C SER A 139 -12.06 -12.21 -9.09
N GLN A 140 -11.95 -11.31 -10.06
CA GLN A 140 -11.78 -11.68 -11.47
C GLN A 140 -10.37 -12.22 -11.74
N ALA A 141 -9.35 -11.63 -11.11
CA ALA A 141 -7.98 -12.13 -11.20
C ALA A 141 -7.87 -13.56 -10.66
N TYR A 142 -8.46 -13.82 -9.48
CA TYR A 142 -8.54 -15.14 -8.87
C TYR A 142 -9.25 -16.15 -9.77
N ALA A 143 -10.43 -15.81 -10.29
CA ALA A 143 -11.19 -16.69 -11.19
C ALA A 143 -10.40 -17.03 -12.47
N ASN A 144 -9.69 -16.05 -13.04
CA ASN A 144 -8.83 -16.25 -14.21
C ASN A 144 -7.52 -16.99 -13.87
N ASN A 145 -7.20 -17.17 -12.59
CA ASN A 145 -6.05 -17.94 -12.10
C ASN A 145 -6.39 -19.42 -11.86
N ALA A 146 -7.63 -19.86 -12.10
CA ALA A 146 -8.15 -21.19 -11.76
C ALA A 146 -7.29 -22.38 -12.23
N GLY A 147 -6.54 -22.22 -13.32
CA GLY A 147 -5.68 -23.27 -13.88
C GLY A 147 -4.29 -23.40 -13.23
N LEU A 148 -3.90 -22.49 -12.33
CA LEU A 148 -2.58 -22.52 -11.69
C LEU A 148 -2.66 -23.19 -10.31
N GLN A 149 -1.73 -24.12 -10.07
CA GLN A 149 -1.49 -24.68 -8.74
C GLN A 149 -0.67 -23.69 -7.90
N GLY A 150 -0.84 -23.76 -6.59
CA GLY A 150 -0.23 -22.82 -5.66
C GLY A 150 -1.26 -22.07 -4.83
N SER A 151 -0.73 -21.16 -4.03
CA SER A 151 -1.49 -20.13 -3.34
C SER A 151 -0.61 -18.90 -3.14
N SER A 152 -1.25 -17.75 -2.97
CA SER A 152 -0.56 -16.52 -2.64
C SER A 152 -1.39 -15.65 -1.71
N THR A 153 -0.73 -14.75 -0.98
CA THR A 153 -1.37 -13.55 -0.44
C THR A 153 -1.69 -12.59 -1.59
N ALA A 154 -2.46 -11.54 -1.32
CA ALA A 154 -2.71 -10.46 -2.27
C ALA A 154 -3.15 -9.18 -1.57
N CYS A 155 -2.50 -8.05 -1.88
CA CYS A 155 -2.94 -6.72 -1.47
C CYS A 155 -3.07 -5.82 -2.71
N ILE A 156 -4.26 -5.27 -2.97
CA ILE A 156 -4.55 -4.43 -4.14
C ILE A 156 -5.17 -3.11 -3.68
N LEU A 157 -4.68 -1.99 -4.22
CA LEU A 157 -5.10 -0.64 -3.86
C LEU A 157 -5.49 0.16 -5.10
N SER A 158 -6.62 0.85 -5.05
CA SER A 158 -7.08 1.78 -6.08
C SER A 158 -7.38 3.16 -5.50
N LEU A 159 -6.90 4.20 -6.18
CA LEU A 159 -7.18 5.60 -5.84
C LEU A 159 -8.41 6.10 -6.60
N ASP A 160 -9.44 6.51 -5.86
CA ASP A 160 -10.50 7.38 -6.38
C ASP A 160 -9.92 8.79 -6.54
N LYS A 161 -9.44 9.08 -7.76
CA LYS A 161 -8.82 10.35 -8.13
C LYS A 161 -9.71 11.58 -7.98
N GLU A 162 -11.03 11.40 -8.02
CA GLU A 162 -11.99 12.50 -7.94
C GLU A 162 -12.32 12.83 -6.48
N ARG A 163 -12.26 11.84 -5.58
CA ARG A 163 -12.60 12.02 -4.16
C ARG A 163 -11.39 12.08 -3.22
N GLY A 164 -10.20 11.72 -3.69
CA GLY A 164 -9.02 11.57 -2.83
C GLY A 164 -9.25 10.46 -1.79
N VAL A 165 -9.75 9.30 -2.24
CA VAL A 165 -10.05 8.14 -1.38
C VAL A 165 -9.29 6.92 -1.89
N LEU A 166 -8.57 6.25 -1.01
CA LEU A 166 -7.85 5.01 -1.33
C LEU A 166 -8.68 3.82 -0.88
N HIS A 167 -9.09 2.99 -1.83
CA HIS A 167 -9.74 1.71 -1.60
C HIS A 167 -8.70 0.61 -1.64
N ALA A 168 -8.69 -0.30 -0.68
CA ALA A 168 -7.80 -1.45 -0.68
C ALA A 168 -8.54 -2.75 -0.34
N VAL A 169 -8.05 -3.85 -0.91
CA VAL A 169 -8.47 -5.21 -0.55
C VAL A 169 -7.22 -6.02 -0.22
N ASN A 170 -7.27 -6.80 0.86
CA ASN A 170 -6.14 -7.61 1.31
C ASN A 170 -6.58 -9.03 1.67
N VAL A 171 -5.83 -10.03 1.20
CA VAL A 171 -5.87 -11.42 1.64
C VAL A 171 -4.47 -11.80 2.09
N GLY A 172 -4.28 -12.05 3.39
CA GLY A 172 -2.99 -12.46 3.95
C GLY A 172 -2.23 -11.34 4.66
N ASP A 173 -0.91 -11.47 4.75
CA ASP A 173 -0.01 -10.60 5.49
C ASP A 173 0.88 -9.70 4.62
N SER A 174 0.67 -9.72 3.29
CA SER A 174 0.92 -8.52 2.48
C SER A 174 0.11 -7.33 3.03
N GLY A 175 0.53 -6.11 2.69
CA GLY A 175 -0.17 -4.92 3.20
C GLY A 175 0.43 -3.61 2.73
N PHE A 176 -0.07 -2.52 3.32
CA PHE A 176 0.33 -1.17 2.97
C PHE A 176 0.40 -0.23 4.16
N MET A 177 1.14 0.85 3.96
CA MET A 177 1.24 1.99 4.86
C MET A 177 1.02 3.29 4.08
N VAL A 178 0.38 4.27 4.71
CA VAL A 178 0.23 5.63 4.17
C VAL A 178 1.02 6.57 5.06
N PHE A 179 1.88 7.37 4.45
CA PHE A 179 2.71 8.36 5.11
C PHE A 179 2.29 9.76 4.70
N ARG A 180 2.05 10.61 5.69
CA ARG A 180 1.79 12.04 5.52
C ARG A 180 2.83 12.79 6.32
N ASP A 181 3.45 13.80 5.73
CA ASP A 181 4.49 14.55 6.43
C ASP A 181 5.68 13.71 6.91
N SER A 182 6.03 12.68 6.12
CA SER A 182 7.01 11.64 6.46
C SER A 182 6.70 10.92 7.78
N LYS A 183 5.44 10.89 8.20
CA LYS A 183 4.96 10.16 9.36
C LYS A 183 3.93 9.12 8.97
N CYS A 184 4.05 7.94 9.55
CA CYS A 184 3.11 6.85 9.32
C CYS A 184 1.74 7.27 9.83
N TRP A 185 0.82 7.50 8.91
CA TRP A 185 -0.54 7.92 9.19
C TRP A 185 -1.48 6.71 9.27
N PHE A 186 -1.22 5.69 8.45
CA PHE A 186 -1.97 4.44 8.45
C PHE A 186 -1.04 3.26 8.16
N LYS A 187 -1.32 2.11 8.79
CA LYS A 187 -0.72 0.81 8.47
C LYS A 187 -1.83 -0.24 8.50
N SER A 188 -1.98 -1.02 7.42
CA SER A 188 -2.94 -2.12 7.39
C SER A 188 -2.55 -3.23 8.38
N PRO A 189 -3.50 -3.83 9.10
CA PRO A 189 -3.21 -5.01 9.92
C PRO A 189 -2.96 -6.23 9.01
N PRO A 190 -2.08 -7.16 9.41
CA PRO A 190 -1.94 -8.43 8.72
C PRO A 190 -3.19 -9.29 8.91
N GLN A 191 -3.52 -10.12 7.92
CA GLN A 191 -4.61 -11.09 8.00
C GLN A 191 -4.06 -12.52 8.09
N GLN A 192 -3.98 -13.04 9.31
CA GLN A 192 -3.42 -14.36 9.59
C GLN A 192 -4.36 -15.20 10.45
N ARG A 193 -4.26 -16.53 10.32
CA ARG A 193 -4.98 -17.49 11.20
C ARG A 193 -4.22 -17.72 12.51
N MET A 194 -2.90 -17.73 12.40
CA MET A 194 -1.93 -17.74 13.49
C MET A 194 -0.63 -17.13 12.96
N PHE A 195 0.33 -16.88 13.84
CA PHE A 195 1.62 -16.32 13.45
C PHE A 195 2.24 -17.06 12.27
N ASN A 196 2.64 -16.30 11.24
CA ASN A 196 3.26 -16.81 10.01
C ASN A 196 2.41 -17.84 9.25
N CYS A 197 1.08 -17.77 9.40
CA CYS A 197 0.09 -18.56 8.67
C CYS A 197 -0.99 -17.62 8.10
N PRO A 198 -0.67 -16.94 6.97
CA PRO A 198 -1.60 -16.01 6.35
C PRO A 198 -2.79 -16.70 5.71
N TYR A 199 -3.88 -15.92 5.61
CA TYR A 199 -4.90 -16.22 4.62
C TYR A 199 -4.28 -16.16 3.22
N GLN A 200 -4.66 -17.08 2.35
CA GLN A 200 -4.00 -17.23 1.05
C GLN A 200 -4.98 -17.72 -0.01
N LEU A 201 -5.06 -16.98 -1.10
CA LEU A 201 -5.86 -17.35 -2.27
C LEU A 201 -5.26 -18.58 -2.92
N GLY A 202 -6.06 -19.61 -3.16
CA GLY A 202 -5.61 -20.83 -3.81
C GLY A 202 -6.76 -21.65 -4.37
N ASN A 203 -6.58 -22.23 -5.55
CA ASN A 203 -7.63 -23.02 -6.23
C ASN A 203 -7.70 -24.49 -5.77
N HIS A 204 -7.09 -24.82 -4.64
CA HIS A 204 -7.04 -26.16 -4.08
C HIS A 204 -8.13 -26.35 -3.02
N VAL A 205 -8.43 -27.61 -2.68
CA VAL A 205 -9.39 -27.92 -1.62
C VAL A 205 -8.89 -27.33 -0.30
N GLY A 206 -9.68 -26.42 0.29
CA GLY A 206 -9.34 -25.73 1.54
C GLY A 206 -8.55 -24.42 1.37
N GLY A 207 -8.25 -24.00 0.14
CA GLY A 207 -7.69 -22.68 -0.13
C GLY A 207 -8.70 -21.56 0.15
N ASP A 208 -8.21 -20.38 0.52
CA ASP A 208 -9.09 -19.22 0.71
C ASP A 208 -9.55 -18.67 -0.65
N CYS A 209 -10.70 -18.04 -0.61
CA CYS A 209 -11.30 -17.36 -1.75
C CYS A 209 -11.38 -15.85 -1.51
N PRO A 210 -11.63 -15.04 -2.54
CA PRO A 210 -11.68 -13.59 -2.42
C PRO A 210 -12.67 -13.08 -1.36
N GLU A 211 -13.69 -13.86 -0.98
CA GLU A 211 -14.64 -13.56 0.10
C GLU A 211 -13.99 -13.43 1.49
N ALA A 212 -12.80 -14.00 1.68
CA ALA A 212 -12.04 -13.85 2.90
C ALA A 212 -11.38 -12.48 3.04
N ALA A 213 -11.33 -11.67 1.97
CA ALA A 213 -10.55 -10.45 1.96
C ALA A 213 -11.05 -9.38 2.95
N LEU A 214 -10.09 -8.69 3.57
CA LEU A 214 -10.34 -7.44 4.29
C LEU A 214 -10.42 -6.29 3.29
N GLU A 215 -11.41 -5.41 3.47
CA GLU A 215 -11.56 -4.19 2.68
C GLU A 215 -11.27 -2.95 3.54
N PHE A 216 -10.55 -2.00 2.97
CA PHE A 216 -10.16 -0.75 3.61
C PHE A 216 -10.58 0.43 2.75
N VAL A 217 -11.04 1.49 3.41
CA VAL A 217 -11.29 2.80 2.81
C VAL A 217 -10.51 3.81 3.62
N VAL A 218 -9.50 4.41 3.00
CA VAL A 218 -8.69 5.47 3.60
C VAL A 218 -9.11 6.79 2.95
N GLU A 219 -9.86 7.58 3.70
CA GLU A 219 -10.39 8.86 3.24
C GLU A 219 -9.34 9.99 3.31
N ALA A 220 -9.61 11.09 2.61
CA ALA A 220 -8.81 12.31 2.68
C ALA A 220 -7.33 12.11 2.34
N ILE A 221 -7.04 11.33 1.30
CA ILE A 221 -5.73 11.25 0.66
C ILE A 221 -5.47 12.56 -0.09
N VAL A 222 -4.27 13.12 0.09
CA VAL A 222 -3.93 14.45 -0.44
C VAL A 222 -2.57 14.43 -1.16
N PRO A 223 -2.32 15.40 -2.08
CA PRO A 223 -1.01 15.58 -2.67
C PRO A 223 0.10 15.66 -1.62
N GLY A 224 1.19 14.93 -1.84
CA GLY A 224 2.33 14.80 -0.92
C GLY A 224 2.27 13.56 -0.02
N ASP A 225 1.13 12.87 0.07
CA ASP A 225 1.05 11.56 0.72
C ASP A 225 1.90 10.53 -0.07
N ILE A 226 2.52 9.60 0.66
CA ILE A 226 3.28 8.50 0.08
C ILE A 226 2.69 7.19 0.60
N ILE A 227 2.31 6.32 -0.33
CA ILE A 227 1.82 4.98 -0.05
C ILE A 227 2.98 4.01 -0.26
N VAL A 228 3.24 3.14 0.70
CA VAL A 228 4.17 2.02 0.59
C VAL A 228 3.37 0.73 0.70
N LEU A 229 3.30 -0.03 -0.39
CA LEU A 229 2.69 -1.34 -0.49
C LEU A 229 3.81 -2.39 -0.55
N GLY A 230 3.66 -3.51 0.14
CA GLY A 230 4.65 -4.57 0.07
C GLY A 230 4.18 -5.91 0.60
N THR A 231 5.01 -6.92 0.35
CA THR A 231 4.87 -8.29 0.84
C THR A 231 5.43 -8.42 2.26
N ASP A 232 5.28 -9.60 2.86
CA ASP A 232 5.77 -9.85 4.22
C ASP A 232 7.29 -9.68 4.32
N GLY A 233 8.07 -10.00 3.28
CA GLY A 233 9.52 -9.75 3.25
C GLY A 233 9.91 -8.28 3.49
N LEU A 234 9.04 -7.33 3.15
CA LEU A 234 9.16 -5.94 3.62
C LEU A 234 8.69 -5.82 5.07
N LEU A 235 7.43 -6.16 5.32
CA LEU A 235 6.70 -5.81 6.55
C LEU A 235 7.23 -6.51 7.82
N ASP A 236 7.89 -7.65 7.65
CA ASP A 236 8.55 -8.44 8.68
C ASP A 236 9.93 -7.89 9.07
N ASN A 237 10.55 -7.10 8.20
CA ASN A 237 11.95 -6.68 8.33
C ASN A 237 12.14 -5.17 8.52
N ILE A 238 11.09 -4.35 8.40
CA ILE A 238 11.20 -2.91 8.60
C ILE A 238 10.10 -2.35 9.50
N PHE A 239 10.48 -1.50 10.45
CA PHE A 239 9.52 -0.70 11.20
C PHE A 239 9.04 0.50 10.38
N ALA A 240 7.82 0.94 10.65
CA ALA A 240 7.29 2.16 10.02
C ALA A 240 8.22 3.37 10.26
N SER A 241 8.82 3.49 11.44
CA SER A 241 9.77 4.55 11.78
C SER A 241 11.03 4.56 10.91
N GLU A 242 11.52 3.40 10.48
CA GLU A 242 12.67 3.33 9.58
C GLU A 242 12.29 3.81 8.17
N ILE A 243 11.07 3.49 7.71
CA ILE A 243 10.53 4.07 6.48
C ILE A 243 10.39 5.59 6.63
N GLU A 244 9.92 6.10 7.78
CA GLU A 244 9.85 7.55 8.05
C GLU A 244 11.20 8.23 7.85
N ASP A 245 12.29 7.65 8.35
CA ASP A 245 13.65 8.18 8.19
C ASP A 245 14.09 8.21 6.72
N VAL A 246 13.79 7.14 5.96
CA VAL A 246 14.04 7.10 4.50
C VAL A 246 13.25 8.20 3.80
N LEU A 247 11.99 8.43 4.18
CA LEU A 247 11.13 9.46 3.59
C LEU A 247 11.59 10.88 3.94
N VAL A 248 12.14 11.11 5.13
CA VAL A 248 12.77 12.39 5.48
C VAL A 248 13.95 12.68 4.56
N ALA A 249 14.81 11.69 4.29
CA ALA A 249 15.93 11.84 3.36
C ALA A 249 15.49 11.93 1.87
N TYR A 250 14.32 11.39 1.53
CA TYR A 250 13.74 11.45 0.19
C TYR A 250 13.23 12.85 -0.15
N ARG A 251 12.65 13.57 0.82
CA ARG A 251 12.08 14.91 0.61
C ARG A 251 13.10 15.89 0.06
N GLY A 252 12.75 16.51 -1.07
CA GLY A 252 13.61 17.51 -1.72
C GLY A 252 14.88 16.94 -2.37
N SER A 253 15.08 15.61 -2.37
CA SER A 253 16.25 14.98 -2.99
C SER A 253 16.21 14.93 -4.52
N GLY A 254 15.02 15.15 -5.12
CA GLY A 254 14.80 15.02 -6.56
C GLY A 254 14.72 13.57 -7.06
N ARG A 255 14.82 12.58 -6.17
CA ARG A 255 14.70 11.16 -6.49
C ARG A 255 13.28 10.78 -6.90
N ASP A 256 13.13 9.77 -7.75
CA ASP A 256 11.82 9.25 -8.16
C ASP A 256 11.29 8.13 -7.25
N CYS A 257 10.11 7.59 -7.58
CA CYS A 257 9.48 6.53 -6.79
C CYS A 257 10.20 5.17 -6.92
N ASP A 258 10.92 4.91 -8.01
CA ASP A 258 11.68 3.67 -8.20
C ASP A 258 12.93 3.68 -7.30
N GLU A 259 13.61 4.83 -7.23
CA GLU A 259 14.72 5.04 -6.30
C GLU A 259 14.28 4.95 -4.83
N LEU A 260 13.09 5.47 -4.50
CA LEU A 260 12.52 5.34 -3.16
C LEU A 260 12.15 3.89 -2.81
N ALA A 261 11.45 3.20 -3.72
CA ALA A 261 11.12 1.79 -3.55
C ALA A 261 12.39 0.94 -3.36
N SER A 262 13.43 1.23 -4.14
CA SER A 262 14.73 0.56 -4.05
C SER A 262 15.43 0.84 -2.71
N ALA A 263 15.40 2.08 -2.22
CA ALA A 263 15.98 2.42 -0.92
C ALA A 263 15.29 1.67 0.23
N ILE A 264 13.96 1.60 0.22
CA ILE A 264 13.16 0.87 1.22
C ILE A 264 13.43 -0.64 1.12
N ALA A 265 13.44 -1.21 -0.09
CA ALA A 265 13.69 -2.63 -0.30
C ALA A 265 15.10 -3.05 0.16
N ASN A 266 16.13 -2.23 -0.15
CA ASN A 266 17.50 -2.52 0.29
C ASN A 266 17.67 -2.42 1.81
N LEU A 267 16.96 -1.49 2.47
CA LEU A 267 16.94 -1.43 3.93
C LEU A 267 16.26 -2.67 4.54
N ALA A 268 15.13 -3.11 3.97
CA ALA A 268 14.49 -4.35 4.38
C ALA A 268 15.40 -5.58 4.16
N LEU A 269 16.13 -5.64 3.04
CA LEU A 269 17.11 -6.70 2.77
C LEU A 269 18.28 -6.67 3.78
N PHE A 270 18.79 -5.49 4.11
CA PHE A 270 19.83 -5.36 5.12
C PHE A 270 19.34 -5.88 6.49
N ASN A 271 18.14 -5.47 6.91
CA ASN A 271 17.54 -5.90 8.17
C ASN A 271 17.19 -7.41 8.17
N SER A 272 16.78 -7.98 7.02
CA SER A 272 16.44 -9.41 6.92
C SER A 272 17.64 -10.33 7.17
N MET A 273 18.85 -9.84 6.91
CA MET A 273 20.11 -10.55 7.16
C MET A 273 20.69 -10.31 8.56
N ASP A 274 20.20 -9.29 9.27
CA ASP A 274 20.70 -8.97 10.61
C ASP A 274 20.07 -9.90 11.66
N LYS A 275 20.93 -10.69 12.31
CA LYS A 275 20.53 -11.66 13.34
C LYS A 275 20.50 -11.08 14.76
N TYR A 276 20.89 -9.82 14.92
CA TYR A 276 21.12 -9.20 16.22
C TYR A 276 20.17 -8.05 16.52
N SER A 277 19.62 -7.40 15.50
CA SER A 277 18.55 -6.41 15.70
C SER A 277 17.19 -7.08 15.95
N VAL A 278 16.33 -6.39 16.69
CA VAL A 278 14.95 -6.83 16.90
C VAL A 278 14.16 -6.45 15.66
N SER A 279 13.68 -7.43 14.90
CA SER A 279 12.82 -7.20 13.73
C SER A 279 11.32 -7.18 14.12
N PRO A 280 10.44 -6.58 13.29
CA PRO A 280 9.00 -6.76 13.43
C PRO A 280 8.59 -8.23 13.54
N PHE A 281 9.16 -9.11 12.71
CA PHE A 281 8.88 -10.54 12.74
C PHE A 281 9.27 -11.21 14.06
N GLN A 282 10.44 -10.88 14.61
CA GLN A 282 10.85 -11.37 15.92
C GLN A 282 9.84 -10.96 16.99
N MET A 283 9.39 -9.70 17.00
CA MET A 283 8.42 -9.23 17.99
C MET A 283 7.09 -9.99 17.91
N GLU A 284 6.60 -10.26 16.70
CA GLU A 284 5.36 -11.03 16.52
C GLU A 284 5.56 -12.53 16.85
N ALA A 285 6.73 -13.10 16.57
CA ALA A 285 7.08 -14.45 16.97
C ALA A 285 7.07 -14.60 18.51
N GLU A 286 7.68 -13.65 19.22
CA GLU A 286 7.71 -13.64 20.68
C GLU A 286 6.30 -13.52 21.28
N LYS A 287 5.44 -12.66 20.71
CA LYS A 287 4.02 -12.55 21.12
C LYS A 287 3.25 -13.85 20.90
N ALA A 288 3.60 -14.61 19.87
CA ALA A 288 3.05 -15.94 19.60
C ALA A 288 3.66 -17.06 20.47
N GLY A 289 4.60 -16.73 21.36
CA GLY A 289 5.29 -17.70 22.22
C GLY A 289 6.37 -18.51 21.50
N LEU A 290 6.82 -18.05 20.33
CA LEU A 290 7.86 -18.68 19.52
C LEU A 290 9.18 -17.93 19.69
N LYS A 291 10.29 -18.65 19.48
CA LYS A 291 11.63 -18.06 19.51
C LYS A 291 12.09 -17.81 18.09
N HIS A 292 12.38 -16.55 17.78
CA HIS A 292 13.06 -16.11 16.56
C HIS A 292 14.00 -14.97 16.94
N ALA A 293 15.16 -14.85 16.28
CA ALA A 293 16.11 -13.77 16.53
C ALA A 293 16.49 -13.12 15.21
N GLY A 294 16.46 -11.78 15.15
CA GLY A 294 16.80 -11.04 13.95
C GLY A 294 15.70 -10.97 12.91
N GLY A 295 16.10 -10.56 11.70
CA GLY A 295 15.26 -10.53 10.52
C GLY A 295 14.84 -11.91 9.99
N LYS A 296 14.01 -11.90 8.95
CA LYS A 296 13.49 -13.06 8.24
C LYS A 296 13.84 -12.92 6.75
N ILE A 297 14.74 -13.76 6.26
CA ILE A 297 15.16 -13.76 4.86
C ILE A 297 14.02 -14.26 3.97
N ASP A 298 13.53 -13.36 3.10
CA ASP A 298 12.42 -13.63 2.18
C ASP A 298 12.57 -12.91 0.84
N ASP A 299 11.66 -13.22 -0.09
CA ASP A 299 11.40 -12.37 -1.26
C ASP A 299 10.91 -11.00 -0.77
N ILE A 300 11.41 -9.90 -1.35
CA ILE A 300 11.04 -8.53 -0.92
C ILE A 300 10.46 -7.78 -2.09
N THR A 301 9.17 -7.45 -2.01
CA THR A 301 8.50 -6.58 -2.98
C THR A 301 8.05 -5.29 -2.32
N VAL A 302 8.42 -4.17 -2.93
CA VAL A 302 8.01 -2.83 -2.52
C VAL A 302 7.44 -2.08 -3.72
N VAL A 303 6.22 -1.58 -3.59
CA VAL A 303 5.61 -0.63 -4.52
C VAL A 303 5.36 0.67 -3.77
N VAL A 304 5.89 1.76 -4.29
CA VAL A 304 5.70 3.10 -3.75
C VAL A 304 4.79 3.88 -4.68
N ALA A 305 3.83 4.60 -4.12
CA ALA A 305 2.99 5.55 -4.85
C ALA A 305 3.00 6.92 -4.16
N GLN A 306 3.52 7.93 -4.86
CA GLN A 306 3.43 9.32 -4.43
C GLN A 306 2.14 9.95 -4.96
N ILE A 307 1.35 10.55 -4.08
CA ILE A 307 0.14 11.28 -4.45
C ILE A 307 0.53 12.67 -4.93
N VAL A 308 0.10 13.03 -6.13
CA VAL A 308 0.33 14.36 -6.73
C VAL A 308 -1.00 14.97 -7.16
N ALA A 309 -1.06 16.30 -7.18
CA ALA A 309 -2.18 17.01 -7.81
C ALA A 309 -2.17 16.71 -9.31
N SER A 310 -3.32 16.31 -9.85
CA SER A 310 -3.50 16.16 -11.30
C SER A 310 -3.39 17.54 -11.94
N SER A 311 -2.37 17.76 -12.74
CA SER A 311 -2.30 18.95 -13.58
C SER A 311 -3.45 18.88 -14.60
N THR A 312 -4.42 19.79 -14.48
CA THR A 312 -5.35 20.05 -15.58
C THR A 312 -4.54 20.56 -16.75
N SER A 313 -4.39 19.77 -17.81
CA SER A 313 -3.96 20.31 -19.10
C SER A 313 -5.02 21.34 -19.52
N PHE A 314 -4.70 22.62 -19.36
CA PHE A 314 -5.45 23.66 -20.05
C PHE A 314 -5.16 23.46 -21.53
N THR A 315 -6.07 22.82 -22.25
CA THR A 315 -6.11 22.92 -23.71
C THR A 315 -6.31 24.40 -24.02
N THR A 316 -5.24 25.06 -24.46
CA THR A 316 -5.31 26.43 -24.97
C THR A 316 -6.38 26.45 -26.06
N PRO A 317 -7.44 27.26 -25.96
CA PRO A 317 -8.37 27.42 -27.07
C PRO A 317 -7.54 27.87 -28.27
N ALA A 318 -7.67 27.15 -29.39
CA ALA A 318 -7.08 27.55 -30.65
C ALA A 318 -7.41 29.03 -30.88
N SER A 319 -6.37 29.85 -31.00
CA SER A 319 -6.48 31.27 -31.30
C SER A 319 -7.36 31.44 -32.53
N LEU A 320 -8.55 32.01 -32.36
CA LEU A 320 -9.31 32.62 -33.43
C LEU A 320 -8.39 33.63 -34.11
N GLY A 321 -7.90 33.26 -35.30
CA GLY A 321 -7.04 34.11 -36.12
C GLY A 321 -7.80 35.36 -36.54
N PHE A 322 -7.53 36.48 -35.88
CA PHE A 322 -7.76 37.80 -36.45
C PHE A 322 -6.56 38.11 -37.36
N GLY A 323 -6.71 37.80 -38.65
CA GLY A 323 -5.77 38.22 -39.68
C GLY A 323 -5.83 39.73 -39.87
N PHE A 324 -4.81 40.44 -39.40
CA PHE A 324 -4.53 41.80 -39.85
C PHE A 324 -3.83 41.74 -41.20
N GLU A 325 -4.48 42.29 -42.21
CA GLU A 325 -3.95 42.51 -43.55
C GLU A 325 -2.82 43.56 -43.47
N GLN A 326 -1.56 43.15 -43.65
CA GLN A 326 -0.46 44.08 -43.89
C GLN A 326 -0.26 44.24 -45.40
N THR A 327 -0.57 45.44 -45.87
CA THR A 327 -0.26 45.93 -47.22
C THR A 327 1.25 46.07 -47.37
N ASN A 328 1.85 45.24 -48.23
CA ASN A 328 3.29 45.29 -48.49
C ASN A 328 3.54 46.09 -49.79
N THR A 329 3.93 47.35 -49.64
CA THR A 329 4.41 48.20 -50.74
C THR A 329 5.84 47.84 -51.14
N LYS A 330 5.98 47.45 -52.42
CA LYS A 330 7.20 47.32 -53.25
C LYS A 330 8.40 48.18 -52.81
N ARG A 331 9.60 47.60 -52.88
CA ARG A 331 10.79 48.23 -53.50
C ARG A 331 11.71 47.18 -54.17
N LYS A 332 12.01 47.47 -55.44
CA LYS A 332 13.01 46.83 -56.32
C LYS A 332 14.45 47.14 -55.89
N ARG A 333 15.38 46.24 -56.25
CA ARG A 333 16.75 46.43 -56.84
C ARG A 333 17.30 45.01 -57.09
N GLU A 334 17.57 44.54 -58.32
CA GLU A 334 18.77 44.83 -59.17
C GLU A 334 20.04 44.66 -58.32
N ASP A 335 20.90 43.65 -58.49
CA ASP A 335 21.36 42.91 -59.68
C ASP A 335 21.48 41.39 -59.48
#